data_AF-A0A396HQW1-F1
#
_entry.id   AF-A0A396HQW1-F1
#
_cell.length_a   1.000
_cell.length_b   1.000
_cell.length_c   1.000
_cell.angle_alpha   90.00
_cell.angle_beta   90.00
_cell.angle_gamma   90.00
#
_symmetry.space_group_name_H-M   'P 1'
#
loop_
_entity.id
_entity.type
_entity.pdbx_description
1 polymer ?
#
loop_
_entity_poly.entity_id
_entity_poly.type
_entity_poly.pdbx_seq_one_letter_code
_entity_poly.pdbx_strand_id
1 'polypeptide(L)'
;MVKGLHSQNLPTDVSQLIDQLERHCLAPDGSLISKPLYNDLQLAREEMCREKLRYLEATAIYSEAIAMVEEYHHAISGSSIGGIRDTGGLYPQFGIRNSPQVLKYYFWKVSLILKQI
;
A
#
# COMPACT_ATOMS: atom_id res chain seq x y z
N MET A 1 0.92 34.74 27.13
CA MET A 1 0.91 34.22 28.51
C MET A 1 -0.54 34.11 28.97
N VAL A 2 -1.13 32.91 28.93
CA VAL A 2 -2.42 32.64 29.57
C VAL A 2 -2.27 31.31 30.30
N LYS A 3 -1.62 31.36 31.46
CA LYS A 3 -1.59 30.29 32.46
C LYS A 3 -2.16 30.90 33.73
N GLY A 4 -3.35 30.45 34.12
CA GLY A 4 -3.97 30.83 35.37
C GLY A 4 -5.36 31.44 35.18
N LEU A 5 -6.38 30.58 35.15
CA LEU A 5 -7.72 31.01 35.57
C LEU A 5 -8.66 29.91 36.10
N HIS A 6 -8.25 28.65 36.26
CA HIS A 6 -9.23 27.58 36.56
C HIS A 6 -8.96 26.66 37.74
N SER A 7 -8.07 27.01 38.67
CA SER A 7 -7.67 26.08 39.75
C SER A 7 -7.77 26.62 41.17
N GLN A 8 -8.52 27.70 41.43
CA GLN A 8 -8.60 28.26 42.78
C GLN A 8 -9.76 27.74 43.66
N ASN A 9 -10.69 26.91 43.14
CA ASN A 9 -11.86 26.45 43.93
C ASN A 9 -12.41 25.05 43.58
N LEU A 10 -11.62 24.19 42.92
CA LEU A 10 -12.06 22.83 42.60
C LEU A 10 -11.50 21.84 43.63
N PRO A 11 -12.29 20.83 44.07
CA PRO A 11 -11.78 19.74 44.89
C PRO A 11 -10.54 19.12 44.23
N THR A 12 -9.55 18.75 45.04
CA THR A 12 -8.25 18.21 44.57
C THR A 12 -8.42 17.10 43.54
N ASP A 13 -9.37 16.21 43.75
CA ASP A 13 -9.68 15.10 42.85
C ASP A 13 -10.10 15.56 41.44
N VAL A 14 -10.88 16.64 41.37
CA VAL A 14 -11.34 17.20 40.09
C VAL A 14 -10.19 17.87 39.36
N SER A 15 -9.32 18.59 40.07
CA SER A 15 -8.11 19.16 39.47
C SER A 15 -7.15 18.09 38.94
N GLN A 16 -6.98 16.98 39.67
CA GLN A 16 -6.15 15.85 39.23
C GLN A 16 -6.74 15.14 38.01
N LEU A 17 -8.07 14.97 37.96
CA LEU A 17 -8.78 14.42 36.81
C LEU A 17 -8.57 15.29 35.57
N ILE A 18 -8.66 16.62 35.71
CA ILE A 18 -8.39 17.57 34.62
C ILE A 18 -6.95 17.42 34.14
N ASP A 19 -5.96 17.41 35.04
CA ASP A 19 -4.54 17.22 34.68
C ASP A 19 -4.26 15.86 34.02
N GLN A 20 -5.02 14.81 34.36
CA GLN A 20 -4.92 13.50 33.72
C GLN A 20 -5.51 13.52 32.31
N LEU A 21 -6.69 14.11 32.12
CA LEU A 21 -7.34 14.29 30.82
C LEU A 21 -6.58 15.25 29.89
N GLU A 22 -5.84 16.22 30.44
CA GLU A 22 -4.95 17.07 29.67
C GLU A 22 -3.75 16.30 29.11
N ARG A 23 -3.31 15.22 29.77
CA ARG A 23 -2.13 14.45 29.38
C ARG A 23 -2.44 13.13 28.68
N HIS A 24 -3.67 12.62 28.81
CA HIS A 24 -4.06 11.30 28.31
C HIS A 24 -5.32 11.38 27.43
N CYS A 25 -5.42 10.45 26.50
CA CYS A 25 -6.61 10.17 25.71
C CYS A 25 -7.24 8.87 26.20
N LEU A 26 -8.56 8.74 26.05
CA LEU A 26 -9.25 7.48 26.25
C LEU A 26 -9.17 6.65 24.98
N ALA A 27 -8.64 5.44 25.11
CA ALA A 27 -8.65 4.45 24.04
C ALA A 27 -10.04 3.78 23.93
N PRO A 28 -10.34 3.11 22.80
CA PRO A 28 -11.63 2.46 22.59
C PRO A 28 -11.96 1.35 23.61
N ASP A 29 -10.94 0.77 24.25
CA ASP A 29 -11.05 -0.22 25.32
C ASP A 29 -11.23 0.42 26.72
N GLY A 30 -11.29 1.76 26.79
CA GLY A 30 -11.41 2.52 28.03
C GLY A 30 -10.08 2.76 28.75
N SER A 31 -8.94 2.33 28.21
CA SER A 31 -7.63 2.57 28.81
C SER A 31 -7.17 4.03 28.61
N LEU A 32 -6.35 4.54 29.53
CA LEU A 32 -5.74 5.86 29.43
C LEU A 32 -4.38 5.76 28.72
N ILE A 33 -4.27 6.36 27.53
CA ILE A 33 -3.03 6.42 26.75
C ILE A 33 -2.48 7.83 26.82
N SER A 34 -1.19 8.00 27.10
CA SER A 34 -0.59 9.34 27.09
C SER A 34 -0.66 9.93 25.67
N LYS A 35 -0.98 11.23 25.56
CA LYS A 35 -1.05 11.93 24.27
C LYS A 35 0.21 11.77 23.40
N PRO A 36 1.46 11.84 23.91
CA PRO A 36 2.63 11.59 23.06
C PRO A 36 2.67 10.16 22.52
N LEU A 37 2.42 9.15 23.37
CA LEU A 37 2.38 7.75 22.93
C LEU A 37 1.28 7.51 21.88
N TYR A 38 0.12 8.14 22.08
CA TYR A 38 -0.97 8.10 21.10
C TYR A 38 -0.53 8.68 19.75
N ASN A 39 0.15 9.82 19.74
CA ASN A 39 0.65 10.43 18.51
C ASN A 39 1.71 9.56 17.81
N ASP A 40 2.65 8.99 18.57
CA ASP A 40 3.67 8.09 18.02
C ASP A 40 3.02 6.84 17.40
N LEU A 41 1.99 6.30 18.05
CA LEU A 41 1.22 5.17 17.53
C LEU A 41 0.45 5.53 16.25
N GLN A 42 -0.14 6.72 16.18
CA GLN A 42 -0.80 7.18 14.95
C GLN A 42 0.20 7.31 13.80
N LEU A 43 1.38 7.91 14.06
CA LEU A 43 2.43 8.02 13.06
C LEU A 43 2.90 6.64 12.59
N ALA A 44 3.18 5.72 13.51
CA ALA A 44 3.58 4.35 13.16
C ALA A 44 2.50 3.63 12.33
N ARG A 45 1.23 3.88 12.62
CA ARG A 45 0.11 3.32 11.86
C ARG A 45 0.04 3.88 10.45
N GLU A 46 0.26 5.18 10.27
CA GLU A 46 0.31 5.83 8.95
C GLU A 46 1.47 5.27 8.11
N GLU A 47 2.66 5.14 8.72
CA GLU A 47 3.85 4.56 8.08
C GLU A 47 3.60 3.11 7.64
N MET A 48 3.03 2.27 8.50
CA MET A 48 2.66 0.90 8.18
C MET A 48 1.63 0.83 7.06
N CYS A 49 0.59 1.68 7.08
CA CYS A 49 -0.42 1.74 6.04
C CYS A 49 0.18 2.14 4.68
N ARG A 50 1.12 3.08 4.67
CA ARG A 50 1.82 3.49 3.45
C ARG A 50 2.65 2.37 2.86
N GLU A 51 3.40 1.64 3.70
CA GLU A 51 4.21 0.51 3.24
C GLU A 51 3.35 -0.65 2.75
N LYS A 52 2.25 -0.95 3.45
CA LYS A 52 1.27 -1.94 3.01
C LYS A 52 0.70 -1.60 1.63
N LEU A 53 0.43 -0.33 1.35
CA LEU A 53 -0.07 0.11 0.05
C LEU A 53 0.96 -0.18 -1.06
N ARG A 54 2.22 0.18 -0.84
CA ARG A 54 3.32 -0.10 -1.80
C ARG A 54 3.47 -1.59 -2.07
N TYR A 55 3.39 -2.42 -1.04
CA TYR A 55 3.42 -3.88 -1.22
C TYR A 55 2.25 -4.39 -2.07
N LEU A 56 1.03 -3.87 -1.84
CA LEU A 56 -0.14 -4.23 -2.63
C LEU A 56 -0.01 -3.78 -4.10
N GLU A 57 0.53 -2.58 -4.34
CA GLU A 57 0.82 -2.10 -5.70
C GLU A 57 1.85 -3.00 -6.40
N ALA A 58 2.93 -3.36 -5.72
CA ALA A 58 3.92 -4.30 -6.24
C ALA A 58 3.28 -5.65 -6.57
N THR A 59 2.45 -6.18 -5.66
CA THR A 59 1.74 -7.46 -5.84
C THR A 59 0.81 -7.42 -7.05
N ALA A 60 0.05 -6.34 -7.22
CA ALA A 60 -0.84 -6.18 -8.38
C ALA A 60 -0.08 -6.21 -9.71
N ILE A 61 1.08 -5.54 -9.76
CA ILE A 61 1.94 -5.52 -10.95
C ILE A 61 2.55 -6.90 -11.22
N TYR A 62 2.99 -7.62 -10.18
CA TYR A 62 3.47 -8.99 -10.34
C TYR A 62 2.37 -9.91 -10.88
N SER A 63 1.14 -9.78 -10.37
CA SER A 63 0.00 -10.54 -10.89
C SER A 63 -0.31 -10.20 -12.35
N GLU A 64 -0.25 -8.92 -12.75
CA GLU A 64 -0.42 -8.50 -14.15
C GLU A 64 0.67 -9.11 -15.05
N ALA A 65 1.93 -9.14 -14.60
CA ALA A 65 3.03 -9.73 -15.34
C ALA A 65 2.87 -11.25 -15.52
N ILE A 66 2.42 -11.96 -14.48
CA ILE A 66 2.15 -13.40 -14.55
C ILE A 66 1.03 -13.68 -15.57
N ALA A 67 -0.10 -12.97 -15.48
CA ALA A 67 -1.22 -13.14 -16.39
C ALA A 67 -0.83 -12.92 -17.86
N MET A 68 0.00 -11.91 -18.15
CA MET A 68 0.48 -11.68 -19.51
C MET A 68 1.39 -12.81 -20.03
N VAL A 69 2.23 -13.40 -19.18
CA VAL A 69 3.07 -14.55 -19.55
C VAL A 69 2.19 -15.78 -19.82
N GLU A 70 1.18 -16.00 -18.99
CA GLU A 70 0.19 -17.07 -19.20
C GLU A 70 -0.59 -16.88 -20.51
N GLU A 71 -1.06 -15.68 -20.80
CA GLU A 71 -1.72 -15.32 -22.06
C GLU A 71 -0.80 -15.56 -23.27
N TYR A 72 0.48 -15.19 -23.18
CA TYR A 72 1.46 -15.42 -24.22
C TYR A 72 1.68 -16.91 -24.48
N HIS A 73 1.87 -17.70 -23.41
CA HIS A 73 2.00 -19.16 -23.53
C HIS A 73 0.73 -19.79 -24.11
N HIS A 74 -0.45 -19.35 -23.67
CA HIS A 74 -1.72 -19.84 -24.17
C HIS A 74 -1.86 -19.58 -25.68
N ALA A 75 -1.48 -18.40 -26.15
CA ALA A 75 -1.53 -18.07 -27.57
C ALA A 75 -0.52 -18.87 -28.42
N ILE A 76 0.67 -19.16 -27.91
CA ILE A 76 1.64 -20.04 -28.59
C ILE A 76 1.10 -21.47 -28.68
N SER A 77 0.56 -21.99 -27.58
CA SER A 77 0.03 -23.36 -27.52
C SER A 77 -1.28 -23.53 -28.32
N GLY A 78 -2.11 -22.50 -28.41
CA GLY A 78 -3.30 -22.49 -29.29
C GLY A 78 -2.94 -22.41 -30.77
N SER A 79 -1.81 -21.77 -31.11
CA SER A 79 -1.27 -21.66 -32.46
C SER A 79 -0.61 -22.95 -32.96
N SER A 80 0.00 -23.75 -32.07
CA SER A 80 0.71 -24.98 -32.44
C SER A 80 -0.18 -26.13 -32.93
N ILE A 81 -1.51 -26.03 -32.78
CA ILE A 81 -2.49 -26.98 -33.34
C ILE A 81 -2.72 -26.78 -34.85
N GLY A 82 -2.31 -25.64 -35.43
CA GLY A 82 -2.35 -25.38 -36.87
C GLY A 82 -0.97 -25.04 -37.40
N GLY A 83 -0.13 -26.06 -37.62
CA GLY A 83 1.29 -25.88 -37.92
C GLY A 83 1.61 -24.91 -39.06
N ILE A 84 2.06 -23.69 -38.73
CA ILE A 84 2.79 -22.80 -39.63
C ILE A 84 3.90 -22.09 -38.85
N ARG A 85 5.13 -22.28 -39.31
CA ARG A 85 6.38 -21.76 -38.76
C ARG A 85 6.63 -20.34 -39.27
N ASP A 86 5.86 -19.35 -38.83
CA ASP A 86 6.17 -17.93 -39.13
C ASP A 86 5.90 -17.06 -37.89
N THR A 87 6.78 -17.18 -36.90
CA THR A 87 6.71 -16.52 -35.58
C THR A 87 6.82 -14.98 -35.63
N GLY A 88 7.12 -14.39 -36.79
CA GLY A 88 7.30 -12.94 -36.94
C GLY A 88 6.03 -12.13 -37.26
N GLY A 89 5.00 -12.75 -37.84
CA GLY A 89 3.82 -12.04 -38.37
C GLY A 89 2.52 -12.23 -37.58
N LEU A 90 2.52 -13.11 -36.58
CA LEU A 90 1.29 -13.62 -35.95
C LEU A 90 0.77 -12.77 -34.77
N TYR A 91 1.57 -11.81 -34.28
CA TYR A 91 1.23 -10.96 -33.15
C TYR A 91 -0.07 -10.15 -33.31
N PRO A 92 -0.36 -9.53 -34.47
CA PRO A 92 -1.61 -8.82 -34.70
C PRO A 92 -2.82 -9.76 -34.93
N GLN A 93 -2.57 -11.02 -35.29
CA GLN A 93 -3.60 -11.94 -35.79
C GLN A 93 -4.25 -12.79 -34.68
N PHE A 94 -3.53 -13.01 -33.57
CA PHE A 94 -4.04 -13.72 -32.38
C PHE A 94 -4.71 -12.81 -31.35
N GLY A 95 -4.90 -11.52 -31.64
CA GLY A 95 -5.50 -10.57 -30.70
C GLY A 95 -4.63 -10.28 -29.46
N ILE A 96 -3.39 -10.79 -29.43
CA ILE A 96 -2.41 -10.48 -28.37
C ILE A 96 -2.02 -9.01 -28.57
N ARG A 97 -2.71 -8.13 -27.83
CA ARG A 97 -2.54 -6.68 -27.91
C ARG A 97 -1.17 -6.21 -27.39
N ASN A 98 -0.37 -7.12 -26.85
CA ASN A 98 0.83 -6.82 -26.07
C ASN A 98 2.12 -7.09 -26.86
N SER A 99 2.44 -6.21 -27.81
CA SER A 99 3.71 -6.23 -28.56
C SER A 99 4.93 -6.42 -27.66
N PRO A 100 6.08 -7.00 -28.12
CA PRO A 100 7.31 -7.14 -27.32
C PRO A 100 7.81 -5.86 -26.62
N GLN A 101 7.39 -4.67 -27.06
CA GLN A 101 7.68 -3.41 -26.38
C GLN A 101 6.91 -3.25 -25.06
N VAL A 102 5.72 -3.84 -24.94
CA VAL A 102 4.88 -3.86 -23.74
C VAL A 102 5.55 -4.68 -22.63
N LEU A 103 6.01 -5.89 -22.95
CA LEU A 103 6.82 -6.72 -22.03
C LEU A 103 8.08 -6.00 -21.55
N LYS A 104 8.79 -5.29 -22.45
CA LYS A 104 9.95 -4.46 -22.07
C LYS A 104 9.55 -3.29 -21.17
N TYR A 105 8.45 -2.59 -21.47
CA TYR A 105 7.95 -1.48 -20.66
C TYR A 105 7.60 -1.93 -19.24
N TYR A 106 6.90 -3.07 -19.08
CA TYR A 106 6.58 -3.61 -17.77
C TYR A 106 7.80 -4.17 -17.04
N PHE A 107 8.76 -4.79 -17.73
CA PHE A 107 10.05 -5.17 -17.12
C PHE A 107 10.79 -3.95 -16.57
N TRP A 108 10.82 -2.84 -17.32
CA TRP A 108 11.38 -1.58 -16.84
C TRP A 108 10.58 -0.99 -15.68
N LYS A 109 9.26 -1.08 -15.71
CA LYS A 109 8.38 -0.58 -14.64
C LYS A 109 8.54 -1.37 -13.34
N VAL A 110 8.58 -2.71 -13.43
CA VAL A 110 8.90 -3.61 -12.31
C VAL A 110 10.31 -3.34 -11.79
N SER A 111 11.30 -3.20 -12.67
CA SER A 111 12.68 -2.91 -12.28
C SER A 111 12.85 -1.51 -11.66
N LEU A 112 12.04 -0.53 -12.05
CA LEU A 112 12.03 0.82 -11.48
C LEU A 112 11.40 0.82 -10.08
N ILE A 113 10.30 0.08 -9.89
CA ILE A 113 9.61 -0.03 -8.60
C ILE A 113 10.46 -0.82 -7.60
N LEU A 114 11.10 -1.92 -8.02
CA LEU A 114 12.07 -2.66 -7.18
C LEU A 114 13.28 -1.83 -6.77
N LYS A 115 13.60 -0.74 -7.48
CA LYS A 115 14.67 0.20 -7.10
C LYS A 115 14.20 1.32 -6.18
N GLN A 116 12.89 1.47 -5.98
CA GLN A 116 12.28 2.53 -5.16
C GLN A 116 11.68 2.03 -3.83
N ILE A 117 11.61 0.70 -3.66
CA ILE A 117 11.39 0.02 -2.37
C ILE A 117 12.76 -0.22 -1.75
#